data_AF-A0A846MS03-F1
#
_entry.id   AF-A0A846MS03-F1
#
_cell.length_a   1.000
_cell.length_b   1.000
_cell.length_c   1.000
_cell.angle_alpha   90.00
_cell.angle_beta   90.00
_cell.angle_gamma   90.00
#
_symmetry.space_group_name_H-M   'P 1'
#
loop_
_entity.id
_entity.type
_entity.pdbx_description
1 polymer ?
#
loop_
_entity_poly.entity_id
_entity_poly.type
_entity_poly.pdbx_seq_one_letter_code
_entity_poly.pdbx_strand_id
1 'polypeptide(L)'
;MHNQTPGVSWLKQYHDTFAFFGITSYEHLLVRWQEPHRFFHNLAHLKELLGCIEQSGLKGSEKHILIAAAFYHDAIYLPWRTDNEELSAALFESNCSQQSEAAAIVKQIILDTRTYEATHPLSALFCQFDTHILRHGSFVELLRWEAAIFKEYQCFDYRIYREARLKLLQHWTERYPENQNNLQSLYDYLLHYKPKIGVYPGSFNPFHKGHFNILLKAEQVFDKVIVARGVNPEKTDTLTQDSISPVLYYRQTEGFEGLLTDYLTSKEDYADVTLVRGLRNGDDLAYEMNQLQFMRDMKRNLKTVFFHCDVEYEHISSSALRNLEKIGKGYSTPYLPELTVPHLASFIEERFMT
;
A
#
# COMPACT_ATOMS: atom_id res chain seq x y z
N MET A 1 15.74 25.97 -12.35
CA MET A 1 16.47 24.94 -13.10
C MET A 1 15.60 23.69 -13.10
N HIS A 2 15.15 23.25 -14.27
CA HIS A 2 14.26 22.09 -14.41
C HIS A 2 14.96 20.83 -13.89
N ASN A 3 14.49 20.30 -12.75
CA ASN A 3 14.77 18.93 -12.36
C ASN A 3 14.10 18.01 -13.38
N GLN A 4 14.86 17.55 -14.36
CA GLN A 4 14.47 16.39 -15.15
C GLN A 4 14.53 15.19 -14.21
N THR A 5 13.37 14.72 -13.76
CA THR A 5 13.25 13.48 -13.00
C THR A 5 13.85 12.34 -13.85
N PRO A 6 14.80 11.53 -13.35
CA PRO A 6 15.54 10.55 -14.17
C PRO A 6 14.70 9.41 -14.80
N GLY A 7 13.37 9.41 -14.65
CA GLY A 7 12.47 8.36 -15.12
C GLY A 7 11.74 8.62 -16.46
N VAL A 8 11.91 9.78 -17.10
CA VAL A 8 11.06 10.20 -18.24
C VAL A 8 11.55 9.69 -19.60
N SER A 9 12.81 9.25 -19.73
CA SER A 9 13.41 9.01 -21.06
C SER A 9 12.79 7.84 -21.83
N TRP A 10 12.43 6.74 -21.15
CA TRP A 10 11.87 5.56 -21.81
C TRP A 10 10.40 5.75 -22.19
N LEU A 11 9.65 6.58 -21.45
CA LEU A 11 8.24 6.85 -21.72
C LEU A 11 8.03 7.46 -23.11
N LYS A 12 9.02 8.20 -23.62
CA LYS A 12 9.02 8.79 -24.96
C LYS A 12 8.84 7.76 -26.08
N GLN A 13 9.24 6.51 -25.86
CA GLN A 13 9.05 5.45 -26.86
C GLN A 13 7.57 5.11 -27.11
N TYR A 14 6.67 5.50 -26.19
CA TYR A 14 5.23 5.31 -26.31
C TYR A 14 4.49 6.57 -26.78
N HIS A 15 5.21 7.63 -27.19
CA HIS A 15 4.61 8.88 -27.67
C HIS A 15 3.58 8.64 -28.78
N ASP A 16 3.91 7.81 -29.77
CA ASP A 16 3.02 7.49 -30.88
C ASP A 16 1.72 6.81 -30.42
N THR A 17 1.78 6.01 -29.35
CA THR A 17 0.59 5.40 -28.75
C THR A 17 -0.30 6.47 -28.11
N PHE A 18 0.25 7.38 -27.32
CA PHE A 18 -0.54 8.44 -26.72
C PHE A 18 -1.08 9.41 -27.77
N ALA A 19 -0.28 9.75 -28.78
CA ALA A 19 -0.70 10.57 -29.92
C ALA A 19 -1.83 9.92 -30.73
N PHE A 20 -1.82 8.59 -30.88
CA PHE A 20 -2.91 7.83 -31.52
C PHE A 20 -4.27 8.02 -30.82
N PHE A 21 -4.28 8.25 -29.51
CA PHE A 21 -5.50 8.58 -28.74
C PHE A 21 -5.70 10.08 -28.50
N GLY A 22 -4.83 10.93 -29.08
CA GLY A 22 -4.83 12.36 -28.85
C GLY A 22 -4.53 12.77 -27.40
N ILE A 23 -3.79 11.93 -26.66
CA ILE A 23 -3.33 12.20 -25.29
C ILE A 23 -2.03 13.01 -25.36
N THR A 24 -2.06 14.24 -24.85
CA THR A 24 -0.93 15.19 -24.95
C THR A 24 -0.09 15.30 -23.67
N SER A 25 -0.58 14.78 -22.55
CA SER A 25 0.10 14.76 -21.26
C SER A 25 -0.11 13.39 -20.60
N TYR A 26 0.98 12.69 -20.32
CA TYR A 26 0.95 11.31 -19.81
C TYR A 26 2.06 11.01 -18.79
N GLU A 27 2.95 11.96 -18.53
CA GLU A 27 4.03 11.86 -17.55
C GLU A 27 3.51 11.69 -16.12
N HIS A 28 2.32 12.24 -15.83
CA HIS A 28 1.65 12.12 -14.54
C HIS A 28 1.25 10.67 -14.22
N LEU A 29 1.07 9.80 -15.22
CA LEU A 29 0.78 8.39 -15.01
C LEU A 29 1.93 7.70 -14.26
N LEU A 30 3.19 8.07 -14.53
CA LEU A 30 4.33 7.50 -13.82
C LEU A 30 4.33 7.84 -12.33
N VAL A 31 3.79 9.01 -11.95
CA VAL A 31 3.65 9.39 -10.54
C VAL A 31 2.64 8.47 -9.86
N ARG A 32 1.55 8.11 -10.54
CA ARG A 32 0.53 7.18 -10.04
C ARG A 32 1.12 5.79 -9.80
N TRP A 33 1.86 5.24 -10.76
CA TRP A 33 2.55 3.94 -10.62
C TRP A 33 3.71 3.93 -9.61
N GLN A 34 4.03 5.08 -9.00
CA GLN A 34 5.04 5.24 -7.94
C GLN A 34 4.43 5.66 -6.60
N GLU A 35 3.10 5.63 -6.46
CA GLU A 35 2.45 5.91 -5.19
C GLU A 35 2.96 4.96 -4.10
N PRO A 36 3.16 5.46 -2.86
CA PRO A 36 3.92 4.76 -1.83
C PRO A 36 3.23 3.48 -1.31
N HIS A 37 1.97 3.26 -1.63
CA HIS A 37 1.22 2.06 -1.26
C HIS A 37 1.28 0.95 -2.31
N ARG A 38 1.88 1.21 -3.48
CA ARG A 38 2.01 0.24 -4.57
C ARG A 38 3.27 -0.58 -4.42
N PHE A 39 3.12 -1.84 -4.06
CA PHE A 39 4.22 -2.79 -3.89
C PHE A 39 4.27 -3.83 -4.99
N PHE A 40 3.12 -4.24 -5.54
CA PHE A 40 3.01 -5.07 -6.73
C PHE A 40 2.56 -4.23 -7.93
N HIS A 41 1.47 -3.47 -7.82
CA HIS A 41 0.90 -2.63 -8.89
C HIS A 41 1.71 -1.34 -9.07
N ASN A 42 3.01 -1.51 -9.30
CA ASN A 42 4.03 -0.47 -9.35
C ASN A 42 4.67 -0.41 -10.76
N LEU A 43 5.67 0.46 -10.90
CA LEU A 43 6.35 0.66 -12.18
C LEU A 43 7.04 -0.60 -12.74
N ALA A 44 7.44 -1.56 -11.91
CA ALA A 44 8.02 -2.82 -12.38
C ALA A 44 6.95 -3.69 -13.07
N HIS A 45 5.78 -3.87 -12.46
CA HIS A 45 4.65 -4.59 -13.06
C HIS A 45 4.23 -3.96 -14.40
N LEU A 46 4.09 -2.63 -14.45
CA LEU A 46 3.78 -1.94 -15.70
C LEU A 46 4.82 -2.23 -16.80
N LYS A 47 6.11 -2.27 -16.46
CA LYS A 47 7.17 -2.58 -17.42
C LYS A 47 7.15 -4.03 -17.88
N GLU A 48 6.84 -4.97 -16.98
CA GLU A 48 6.68 -6.39 -17.32
C GLU A 48 5.51 -6.56 -18.31
N LEU A 49 4.36 -5.95 -18.01
CA LEU A 49 3.18 -5.96 -18.87
C LEU A 49 3.47 -5.36 -20.26
N LEU A 50 4.14 -4.21 -20.32
CA LEU A 50 4.59 -3.60 -21.57
C LEU A 50 5.56 -4.52 -22.33
N GLY A 51 6.46 -5.21 -21.63
CA GLY A 51 7.36 -6.20 -22.20
C GLY A 51 6.62 -7.37 -22.85
N CYS A 52 5.59 -7.90 -22.19
CA CYS A 52 4.71 -8.94 -22.75
C CYS A 52 4.01 -8.47 -24.03
N ILE A 53 3.50 -7.24 -24.03
CA ILE A 53 2.83 -6.65 -25.21
C ILE A 53 3.84 -6.49 -26.37
N GLU A 54 5.05 -6.02 -26.11
CA GLU A 54 6.09 -5.90 -27.14
C GLU A 54 6.50 -7.25 -27.75
N GLN A 55 6.57 -8.30 -26.92
CA GLN A 55 6.94 -9.65 -27.35
C GLN A 55 5.81 -10.39 -28.09
N SER A 56 4.56 -9.93 -27.98
CA SER A 56 3.40 -10.54 -28.64
C SER A 56 3.43 -10.47 -30.17
N GLY A 57 4.23 -9.56 -30.74
CA GLY A 57 4.32 -9.35 -32.18
C GLY A 57 3.17 -8.53 -32.80
N LEU A 58 2.24 -8.03 -31.97
CA LEU A 58 1.15 -7.15 -32.40
C LEU A 58 1.67 -5.86 -33.05
N LYS A 59 0.90 -5.32 -34.00
CA LYS A 59 1.24 -4.11 -34.77
C LYS A 59 0.04 -3.19 -34.91
N GLY A 60 0.30 -1.94 -35.29
CA GLY A 60 -0.75 -0.96 -35.59
C GLY A 60 -1.65 -0.67 -34.39
N SER A 61 -2.95 -0.53 -34.64
CA SER A 61 -3.94 -0.12 -33.64
C SER A 61 -4.04 -1.08 -32.45
N GLU A 62 -3.96 -2.39 -32.67
CA GLU A 62 -4.05 -3.40 -31.60
C GLU A 62 -2.94 -3.22 -30.56
N LYS A 63 -1.71 -2.94 -31.03
CA LYS A 63 -0.58 -2.64 -30.14
C LYS A 63 -0.81 -1.37 -29.34
N HIS A 64 -1.27 -0.30 -29.99
CA HIS A 64 -1.57 0.96 -29.31
C HIS A 64 -2.65 0.78 -28.24
N ILE A 65 -3.71 0.02 -28.54
CA ILE A 65 -4.79 -0.31 -27.60
C ILE A 65 -4.22 -0.98 -26.35
N LEU A 66 -3.43 -2.05 -26.49
CA LEU A 66 -2.90 -2.77 -25.32
C LEU A 66 -1.91 -1.94 -24.51
N ILE A 67 -1.07 -1.13 -25.16
CA ILE A 67 -0.13 -0.25 -24.45
C ILE A 67 -0.91 0.81 -23.65
N ALA A 68 -1.93 1.45 -24.25
CA ALA A 68 -2.77 2.39 -23.53
C ALA A 68 -3.48 1.72 -22.34
N ALA A 69 -4.07 0.54 -22.54
CA ALA A 69 -4.66 -0.23 -21.44
C ALA A 69 -3.63 -0.54 -20.33
N ALA A 70 -2.39 -0.91 -20.68
CA ALA A 70 -1.35 -1.19 -19.70
C ALA A 70 -1.09 0.02 -18.79
N PHE A 71 -0.95 1.21 -19.37
CA PHE A 71 -0.73 2.43 -18.59
C PHE A 71 -1.90 2.83 -17.69
N TYR A 72 -3.13 2.50 -18.10
CA TYR A 72 -4.34 3.02 -17.47
C TYR A 72 -5.09 2.05 -16.57
N HIS A 73 -5.05 0.72 -16.78
CA HIS A 73 -5.95 -0.22 -16.07
C HIS A 73 -5.89 -0.10 -14.55
N ASP A 74 -4.70 0.07 -13.99
CA ASP A 74 -4.46 0.33 -12.56
C ASP A 74 -3.90 1.74 -12.29
N ALA A 75 -4.11 2.71 -13.20
CA ALA A 75 -3.64 4.08 -12.97
C ALA A 75 -4.28 4.70 -11.73
N ILE A 76 -5.54 4.35 -11.42
CA ILE A 76 -6.15 4.60 -10.12
C ILE A 76 -6.22 3.26 -9.40
N TYR A 77 -5.55 3.17 -8.25
CA TYR A 77 -5.50 1.94 -7.47
C TYR A 77 -5.46 2.28 -5.99
N LEU A 78 -6.50 1.92 -5.25
CA LEU A 78 -6.54 1.96 -3.80
C LEU A 78 -7.05 0.60 -3.30
N PRO A 79 -6.30 -0.13 -2.46
CA PRO A 79 -6.65 -1.50 -2.04
C PRO A 79 -8.03 -1.67 -1.36
N TRP A 80 -8.62 -0.59 -0.84
CA TRP A 80 -9.92 -0.60 -0.18
C TRP A 80 -11.08 -0.14 -1.06
N ARG A 81 -10.80 0.31 -2.29
CA ARG A 81 -11.83 0.71 -3.25
C ARG A 81 -12.29 -0.48 -4.06
N THR A 82 -13.55 -0.45 -4.46
CA THR A 82 -14.16 -1.46 -5.32
C THR A 82 -14.46 -0.92 -6.71
N ASP A 83 -14.03 0.30 -7.04
CA ASP A 83 -14.30 1.01 -8.29
C ASP A 83 -13.02 1.51 -8.98
N ASN A 84 -11.88 0.86 -8.72
CA ASN A 84 -10.58 1.27 -9.26
C ASN A 84 -10.58 1.23 -10.80
N GLU A 85 -11.11 0.16 -11.39
CA GLU A 85 -11.17 -0.04 -12.83
C GLU A 85 -12.08 1.00 -13.51
N GLU A 86 -13.25 1.30 -12.93
CA GLU A 86 -14.16 2.34 -13.44
C GLU A 86 -13.50 3.73 -13.40
N LEU A 87 -12.77 4.05 -12.32
CA LEU A 87 -12.06 5.32 -12.20
C LEU A 87 -10.86 5.40 -13.15
N SER A 88 -10.10 4.32 -13.30
CA SER A 88 -9.01 4.19 -14.26
C SER A 88 -9.49 4.37 -15.71
N ALA A 89 -10.64 3.77 -16.04
CA ALA A 89 -11.30 3.94 -17.33
C ALA A 89 -11.76 5.40 -17.55
N ALA A 90 -12.37 6.02 -16.56
CA ALA A 90 -12.77 7.43 -16.62
C ALA A 90 -11.56 8.37 -16.76
N LEU A 91 -10.45 8.06 -16.08
CA LEU A 91 -9.19 8.78 -16.23
C LEU A 91 -8.64 8.66 -17.66
N PHE A 92 -8.70 7.48 -18.28
CA PHE A 92 -8.36 7.32 -19.69
C PHE A 92 -9.24 8.18 -20.59
N GLU A 93 -10.57 8.10 -20.43
CA GLU A 93 -11.53 8.86 -21.24
C GLU A 93 -11.32 10.37 -21.13
N SER A 94 -11.10 10.89 -19.92
CA SER A 94 -10.87 12.32 -19.70
C SER A 94 -9.56 12.84 -20.33
N ASN A 95 -8.55 11.98 -20.44
CA ASN A 95 -7.27 12.32 -21.08
C ASN A 95 -7.31 12.12 -22.62
N CYS A 96 -8.23 11.29 -23.11
CA CYS A 96 -8.38 10.92 -24.51
C CYS A 96 -9.24 11.96 -25.26
N SER A 97 -8.66 12.67 -26.23
CA SER A 97 -9.40 13.64 -27.05
C SER A 97 -10.06 13.02 -28.29
N GLN A 98 -9.68 11.79 -28.66
CA GLN A 98 -10.21 11.09 -29.82
C GLN A 98 -11.15 9.96 -29.42
N GLN A 99 -12.45 10.21 -29.49
CA GLN A 99 -13.47 9.17 -29.32
C GLN A 99 -13.53 8.26 -30.55
N SER A 100 -12.70 7.23 -30.53
CA SER A 100 -12.59 6.20 -31.59
C SER A 100 -13.05 4.84 -31.09
N GLU A 101 -13.31 3.92 -32.02
CA GLU A 101 -13.56 2.50 -31.69
C GLU A 101 -12.41 1.90 -30.87
N ALA A 102 -11.17 2.26 -31.20
CA ALA A 102 -9.99 1.85 -30.43
C ALA A 102 -10.02 2.36 -28.99
N ALA A 103 -10.44 3.61 -28.76
CA ALA A 103 -10.57 4.16 -27.41
C ALA A 103 -11.65 3.44 -26.60
N ALA A 104 -12.78 3.08 -27.24
CA ALA A 104 -13.83 2.28 -26.61
C ALA A 104 -13.31 0.88 -26.20
N ILE A 105 -12.45 0.26 -27.03
CA ILE A 105 -11.82 -1.02 -26.70
C ILE A 105 -10.86 -0.87 -25.51
N VAL A 106 -10.04 0.19 -25.44
CA VAL A 106 -9.17 0.43 -24.27
C VAL A 106 -10.00 0.51 -22.98
N LYS A 107 -11.08 1.28 -22.99
CA LYS A 107 -12.01 1.37 -21.87
C LYS A 107 -12.54 -0.01 -21.47
N GLN A 108 -13.00 -0.79 -22.44
CA GLN A 108 -13.54 -2.13 -22.18
C GLN A 108 -12.49 -3.07 -21.58
N ILE A 109 -11.26 -3.03 -22.07
CA ILE A 109 -10.16 -3.82 -21.51
C ILE A 109 -9.95 -3.48 -20.04
N ILE A 110 -9.90 -2.19 -19.70
CA ILE A 110 -9.73 -1.74 -18.31
C ILE A 110 -10.87 -2.25 -17.42
N LEU A 111 -12.12 -2.22 -17.89
CA LEU A 111 -13.25 -2.72 -17.10
C LEU A 111 -13.22 -4.26 -16.96
N ASP A 112 -12.77 -4.97 -17.99
CA ASP A 112 -12.70 -6.43 -18.00
C ASP A 112 -11.63 -6.98 -17.03
N THR A 113 -10.61 -6.19 -16.62
CA THR A 113 -9.59 -6.65 -15.66
C THR A 113 -10.14 -6.88 -14.25
N ARG A 114 -11.31 -6.31 -13.94
CA ARG A 114 -11.98 -6.48 -12.64
C ARG A 114 -12.28 -7.95 -12.32
N THR A 115 -12.82 -8.67 -13.31
CA THR A 115 -13.26 -10.07 -13.15
C THR A 115 -12.42 -11.02 -14.00
N TYR A 116 -11.61 -10.49 -14.91
CA TYR A 116 -10.90 -11.25 -15.94
C TYR A 116 -11.86 -12.05 -16.85
N GLU A 117 -13.13 -11.63 -16.95
CA GLU A 117 -14.11 -12.15 -17.91
C GLU A 117 -14.11 -11.27 -19.16
N ALA A 118 -13.20 -11.57 -20.08
CA ALA A 118 -13.00 -10.78 -21.28
C ALA A 118 -14.22 -10.77 -22.21
N THR A 119 -14.64 -9.58 -22.62
CA THR A 119 -15.73 -9.37 -23.58
C THR A 119 -15.22 -9.13 -25.01
N HIS A 120 -13.91 -8.91 -25.17
CA HIS A 120 -13.24 -8.66 -26.44
C HIS A 120 -11.94 -9.50 -26.58
N PRO A 121 -11.51 -9.91 -27.79
CA PRO A 121 -10.27 -10.68 -27.97
C PRO A 121 -9.01 -10.00 -27.40
N LEU A 122 -8.90 -8.67 -27.56
CA LEU A 122 -7.79 -7.91 -26.96
C LEU A 122 -7.90 -7.86 -25.43
N SER A 123 -9.11 -7.84 -24.84
CA SER A 123 -9.28 -7.97 -23.39
C SER A 123 -8.79 -9.33 -22.90
N ALA A 124 -9.09 -10.40 -23.64
CA ALA A 124 -8.65 -11.74 -23.29
C ALA A 124 -7.12 -11.82 -23.30
N LEU A 125 -6.48 -11.25 -24.33
CA LEU A 125 -5.03 -11.20 -24.42
C LEU A 125 -4.39 -10.33 -23.32
N PHE A 126 -4.98 -9.16 -23.03
CA PHE A 126 -4.50 -8.30 -21.96
C PHE A 126 -4.58 -8.98 -20.59
N CYS A 127 -5.72 -9.60 -20.26
CA CYS A 127 -5.89 -10.36 -19.02
C CYS A 127 -4.85 -11.49 -18.91
N GLN A 128 -4.44 -12.11 -20.01
CA GLN A 128 -3.39 -13.13 -19.98
C GLN A 128 -2.02 -12.56 -19.65
N PHE A 129 -1.70 -11.35 -20.12
CA PHE A 129 -0.45 -10.68 -19.80
C PHE A 129 -0.44 -10.17 -18.36
N ASP A 130 -1.53 -9.59 -17.90
CA ASP A 130 -1.66 -9.07 -16.54
C ASP A 130 -1.62 -10.20 -15.49
N THR A 131 -2.25 -11.33 -15.79
CA THR A 131 -2.22 -12.53 -14.92
C THR A 131 -1.05 -13.47 -15.19
N HIS A 132 -0.03 -13.04 -15.95
CA HIS A 132 1.07 -13.92 -16.39
C HIS A 132 1.74 -14.65 -15.22
N ILE A 133 1.98 -13.95 -14.11
CA ILE A 133 2.60 -14.54 -12.91
C ILE A 133 1.77 -15.67 -12.30
N LEU A 134 0.44 -15.60 -12.37
CA LEU A 134 -0.44 -16.66 -11.89
C LEU A 134 -0.36 -17.91 -12.77
N ARG A 135 -0.19 -17.71 -14.08
CA ARG A 135 -0.20 -18.78 -15.08
C ARG A 135 1.15 -19.47 -15.26
N HIS A 136 2.24 -18.75 -15.04
CA HIS A 136 3.58 -19.24 -15.38
C HIS A 136 4.64 -18.99 -14.30
N GLY A 137 4.31 -18.23 -13.25
CA GLY A 137 5.24 -17.93 -12.17
C GLY A 137 5.63 -19.20 -11.42
N SER A 138 6.94 -19.33 -11.17
CA SER A 138 7.46 -20.31 -10.23
C SER A 138 6.94 -20.04 -8.82
N PHE A 139 6.99 -21.05 -7.95
CA PHE A 139 6.62 -20.87 -6.55
C PHE A 139 7.37 -19.72 -5.85
N VAL A 140 8.65 -19.51 -6.18
CA VAL A 140 9.46 -18.42 -5.61
C VAL A 140 8.97 -17.05 -6.07
N GLU A 141 8.59 -16.91 -7.34
CA GLU A 141 8.02 -15.66 -7.87
C GLU A 141 6.64 -15.39 -7.26
N LEU A 142 5.81 -16.42 -7.12
CA LEU A 142 4.51 -16.34 -6.46
C LEU A 142 4.62 -15.94 -4.99
N LEU A 143 5.64 -16.40 -4.26
CA LEU A 143 5.89 -15.94 -2.88
C LEU A 143 6.27 -14.46 -2.81
N ARG A 144 7.07 -13.97 -3.77
CA ARG A 144 7.42 -12.53 -3.84
C ARG A 144 6.22 -11.68 -4.20
N TRP A 145 5.41 -12.16 -5.15
CA TRP A 145 4.14 -11.55 -5.52
C TRP A 145 3.20 -11.47 -4.31
N GLU A 146 3.03 -12.55 -3.58
CA GLU A 146 2.19 -12.58 -2.37
C GLU A 146 2.70 -11.61 -1.30
N ALA A 147 4.01 -11.55 -1.07
CA ALA A 147 4.58 -10.59 -0.12
C ALA A 147 4.32 -9.14 -0.54
N ALA A 148 4.41 -8.84 -1.84
CA ALA A 148 4.11 -7.53 -2.39
C ALA A 148 2.62 -7.18 -2.23
N ILE A 149 1.70 -8.07 -2.61
CA ILE A 149 0.26 -7.87 -2.43
C ILE A 149 -0.08 -7.69 -0.95
N PHE A 150 0.48 -8.52 -0.05
CA PHE A 150 0.26 -8.35 1.38
C PHE A 150 0.73 -6.99 1.88
N LYS A 151 1.79 -6.42 1.30
CA LYS A 151 2.25 -5.05 1.60
C LYS A 151 1.31 -3.95 1.10
N GLU A 152 0.59 -4.15 -0.01
CA GLU A 152 -0.43 -3.21 -0.48
C GLU A 152 -1.65 -3.19 0.45
N TYR A 153 -2.08 -4.36 0.93
CA TYR A 153 -3.24 -4.53 1.79
C TYR A 153 -2.94 -4.32 3.29
N GLN A 154 -1.83 -3.65 3.63
CA GLN A 154 -1.41 -3.43 5.02
C GLN A 154 -2.35 -2.55 5.85
N CYS A 155 -3.30 -1.86 5.23
CA CYS A 155 -4.34 -1.15 5.97
C CYS A 155 -5.36 -2.08 6.65
N PHE A 156 -5.46 -3.35 6.22
CA PHE A 156 -6.42 -4.31 6.74
C PHE A 156 -5.83 -5.22 7.82
N ASP A 157 -6.72 -5.74 8.68
CA ASP A 157 -6.41 -6.84 9.59
C ASP A 157 -5.97 -8.08 8.80
N TYR A 158 -4.86 -8.69 9.21
CA TYR A 158 -4.27 -9.81 8.49
C TYR A 158 -5.22 -11.01 8.36
N ARG A 159 -6.11 -11.25 9.33
CA ARG A 159 -7.05 -12.37 9.26
C ARG A 159 -8.05 -12.18 8.13
N ILE A 160 -8.56 -10.95 7.98
CA ILE A 160 -9.49 -10.58 6.91
C ILE A 160 -8.78 -10.71 5.56
N TYR A 161 -7.56 -10.16 5.46
CA TYR A 161 -6.73 -10.30 4.26
C TYR A 161 -6.52 -11.76 3.90
N ARG A 162 -6.04 -12.58 4.84
CA ARG A 162 -5.73 -14.00 4.62
C ARG A 162 -6.97 -14.78 4.17
N GLU A 163 -8.11 -14.57 4.81
CA GLU A 163 -9.34 -15.27 4.42
C GLU A 163 -9.77 -14.94 2.98
N ALA A 164 -9.79 -13.66 2.62
CA ALA A 164 -10.10 -13.23 1.26
C ALA A 164 -9.07 -13.77 0.25
N ARG A 165 -7.79 -13.73 0.62
CA ARG A 165 -6.70 -14.18 -0.23
C ARG A 165 -6.72 -15.68 -0.50
N LEU A 166 -7.03 -16.49 0.50
CA LEU A 166 -7.17 -17.94 0.34
C LEU A 166 -8.33 -18.31 -0.61
N LYS A 167 -9.48 -17.63 -0.49
CA LYS A 167 -10.62 -17.81 -1.43
C LYS A 167 -10.21 -17.50 -2.86
N LEU A 168 -9.42 -16.45 -3.04
CA LEU A 168 -8.96 -16.00 -4.35
C LEU A 168 -7.91 -16.96 -4.95
N LEU A 169 -6.96 -17.45 -4.15
CA LEU A 169 -6.01 -18.49 -4.55
C LEU A 169 -6.69 -19.78 -4.97
N GLN A 170 -7.75 -20.20 -4.25
CA GLN A 170 -8.53 -21.35 -4.65
C GLN A 170 -9.17 -21.16 -6.03
N HIS A 171 -9.80 -20.00 -6.25
CA HIS A 171 -10.36 -19.65 -7.57
C HIS A 171 -9.29 -19.68 -8.68
N TRP A 172 -8.11 -19.11 -8.45
CA TRP A 172 -7.04 -19.12 -9.47
C TRP A 172 -6.44 -20.50 -9.72
N THR A 173 -6.42 -21.36 -8.71
CA THR A 173 -5.96 -22.76 -8.83
C THR A 173 -6.87 -23.54 -9.78
N GLU A 174 -8.19 -23.30 -9.72
CA GLU A 174 -9.17 -23.89 -10.64
C GLU A 174 -9.08 -23.27 -12.05
N ARG A 175 -8.85 -21.96 -12.12
CA ARG A 175 -8.80 -21.20 -13.38
C ARG A 175 -7.54 -21.50 -14.22
N TYR A 176 -6.41 -21.74 -13.58
CA TYR A 176 -5.10 -21.91 -14.24
C TYR A 176 -4.49 -23.29 -13.95
N PRO A 177 -5.06 -24.36 -14.54
CA PRO A 177 -4.57 -25.73 -14.33
C PRO A 177 -3.10 -25.90 -14.74
N GLU A 178 -2.59 -25.07 -15.64
CA GLU A 178 -1.17 -25.08 -16.04
C GLU A 178 -0.19 -24.76 -14.91
N ASN A 179 -0.61 -24.03 -13.87
CA ASN A 179 0.24 -23.67 -12.72
C ASN A 179 -0.33 -24.15 -11.37
N GLN A 180 -1.27 -25.09 -11.42
CA GLN A 180 -2.04 -25.54 -10.26
C GLN A 180 -1.17 -25.93 -9.07
N ASN A 181 -0.06 -26.64 -9.30
CA ASN A 181 0.83 -27.12 -8.24
C ASN A 181 1.48 -25.97 -7.45
N ASN A 182 1.94 -24.93 -8.14
CA ASN A 182 2.58 -23.78 -7.47
C ASN A 182 1.53 -22.92 -6.75
N LEU A 183 0.36 -22.72 -7.34
CA LEU A 183 -0.76 -21.99 -6.71
C LEU A 183 -1.28 -22.72 -5.47
N GLN A 184 -1.42 -24.04 -5.53
CA GLN A 184 -1.78 -24.86 -4.36
C GLN A 184 -0.70 -24.80 -3.28
N SER A 185 0.58 -24.84 -3.66
CA SER A 185 1.68 -24.68 -2.70
C SER A 185 1.65 -23.30 -2.02
N LEU A 186 1.29 -22.24 -2.75
CA LEU A 186 1.12 -20.90 -2.18
C LEU A 186 -0.08 -20.83 -1.23
N TYR A 187 -1.20 -21.46 -1.60
CA TYR A 187 -2.36 -21.60 -0.74
C TYR A 187 -1.99 -22.30 0.58
N ASP A 188 -1.33 -23.46 0.51
CA ASP A 188 -0.93 -24.25 1.67
C ASP A 188 0.07 -23.50 2.56
N TYR A 189 0.98 -22.73 1.94
CA TYR A 189 1.88 -21.83 2.65
C TYR A 189 1.09 -20.77 3.43
N LEU A 190 0.20 -20.03 2.78
CA LEU A 190 -0.57 -18.94 3.42
C LEU A 190 -1.52 -19.45 4.49
N LEU A 191 -2.08 -20.64 4.33
CA LEU A 191 -2.95 -21.27 5.32
C LEU A 191 -2.26 -21.39 6.68
N HIS A 192 -0.96 -21.68 6.67
CA HIS A 192 -0.14 -21.87 7.86
C HIS A 192 0.77 -20.69 8.19
N TYR A 193 0.83 -19.68 7.32
CA TYR A 193 1.71 -18.54 7.48
C TYR A 193 1.30 -17.66 8.67
N LYS A 194 2.23 -17.51 9.61
CA LYS A 194 2.15 -16.56 10.72
C LYS A 194 3.12 -15.40 10.46
N PRO A 195 2.62 -14.22 10.03
CA PRO A 195 3.47 -13.07 9.75
C PRO A 195 4.09 -12.55 11.05
N LYS A 196 5.28 -11.95 10.93
CA LYS A 196 5.88 -11.15 11.98
C LYS A 196 5.18 -9.80 12.02
N ILE A 197 4.42 -9.56 13.09
CA ILE A 197 3.69 -8.31 13.31
C ILE A 197 4.38 -7.50 14.41
N GLY A 198 4.86 -6.32 14.03
CA GLY A 198 5.29 -5.30 14.97
C GLY A 198 4.08 -4.51 15.47
N VAL A 199 3.80 -4.51 16.76
CA VAL A 199 2.78 -3.60 17.34
C VAL A 199 3.52 -2.38 17.84
N TYR A 200 3.22 -1.21 17.26
CA TYR A 200 3.80 0.08 17.62
C TYR A 200 2.79 0.93 18.39
N PRO A 201 2.76 0.83 19.73
CA PRO A 201 1.78 1.55 20.54
C PRO A 201 2.27 2.95 20.91
N GLY A 202 1.32 3.88 20.95
CA GLY A 202 1.55 5.25 21.41
C GLY A 202 0.26 6.06 21.50
N SER A 203 0.30 7.20 22.19
CA SER A 203 -0.83 8.14 22.18
C SER A 203 -0.97 8.87 20.84
N PHE A 204 0.16 9.07 20.14
CA PHE A 204 0.28 9.70 18.83
C PHE A 204 -0.51 11.02 18.72
N ASN A 205 -0.40 11.90 19.72
CA ASN A 205 -1.14 13.18 19.78
C ASN A 205 -0.20 14.41 19.72
N PRO A 206 0.25 14.87 18.53
CA PRO A 206 0.02 14.30 17.21
C PRO A 206 1.06 13.25 16.81
N PHE A 207 0.78 12.51 15.73
CA PHE A 207 1.77 11.67 15.03
C PHE A 207 2.73 12.58 14.25
N HIS A 208 4.04 12.48 14.50
CA HIS A 208 5.06 13.43 14.04
C HIS A 208 6.22 12.72 13.35
N LYS A 209 7.16 13.48 12.74
CA LYS A 209 8.30 12.94 11.97
C LYS A 209 9.12 11.89 12.73
N GLY A 210 9.39 12.10 14.02
CA GLY A 210 10.02 11.07 14.87
C GLY A 210 9.24 9.75 14.96
N HIS A 211 7.91 9.77 15.14
CA HIS A 211 7.10 8.55 15.11
C HIS A 211 7.14 7.87 13.74
N PHE A 212 7.09 8.67 12.66
CA PHE A 212 7.17 8.16 11.30
C PHE A 212 8.52 7.49 11.01
N ASN A 213 9.63 8.07 11.50
CA ASN A 213 10.96 7.48 11.38
C ASN A 213 11.04 6.08 12.02
N ILE A 214 10.52 5.94 13.24
CA ILE A 214 10.47 4.64 13.93
C ILE A 214 9.60 3.64 13.17
N LEU A 215 8.44 4.08 12.69
CA LEU A 215 7.53 3.24 11.91
C LEU A 215 8.19 2.72 10.63
N LEU A 216 8.87 3.59 9.86
CA LEU A 216 9.57 3.19 8.63
C LEU A 216 10.70 2.18 8.89
N LYS A 217 11.40 2.29 10.02
CA LYS A 217 12.42 1.31 10.44
C LYS A 217 11.79 -0.02 10.84
N ALA A 218 10.68 0.02 11.57
CA ALA A 218 9.95 -1.18 11.95
C ALA A 218 9.41 -1.94 10.72
N GLU A 219 8.91 -1.23 9.72
CA GLU A 219 8.37 -1.83 8.48
C GLU A 219 9.42 -2.55 7.62
N GLN A 220 10.70 -2.27 7.82
CA GLN A 220 11.81 -2.99 7.18
C GLN A 220 12.13 -4.32 7.89
N VAL A 221 11.72 -4.47 9.15
CA VAL A 221 11.99 -5.67 9.97
C VAL A 221 10.79 -6.60 10.02
N PHE A 222 9.57 -6.04 10.06
CA PHE A 222 8.34 -6.78 10.19
C PHE A 222 7.60 -6.92 8.85
N ASP A 223 6.90 -8.04 8.69
CA ASP A 223 6.01 -8.22 7.54
C ASP A 223 4.88 -7.19 7.59
N LYS A 224 4.47 -6.81 8.79
CA LYS A 224 3.40 -5.83 9.05
C LYS A 224 3.65 -5.08 10.34
N VAL A 225 3.30 -3.79 10.36
CA VAL A 225 3.30 -2.99 11.58
C VAL A 225 1.88 -2.47 11.86
N ILE A 226 1.36 -2.72 13.06
CA ILE A 226 0.09 -2.18 13.53
C ILE A 226 0.40 -0.96 14.41
N VAL A 227 -0.12 0.20 14.04
CA VAL A 227 -0.01 1.42 14.85
C VAL A 227 -1.17 1.43 15.85
N ALA A 228 -0.85 1.16 17.11
CA ALA A 228 -1.85 0.94 18.16
C ALA A 228 -2.00 2.18 19.05
N ARG A 229 -3.21 2.71 19.18
CA ARG A 229 -3.54 3.86 20.03
C ARG A 229 -4.25 3.38 21.28
N GLY A 230 -3.61 3.52 22.43
CA GLY A 230 -4.23 3.24 23.70
C GLY A 230 -5.26 4.33 24.04
N VAL A 231 -6.50 3.93 24.30
CA VAL A 231 -7.54 4.83 24.84
C VAL A 231 -7.23 5.04 26.32
N ASN A 232 -6.96 6.27 26.74
CA ASN A 232 -6.76 6.58 28.14
C ASN A 232 -8.09 7.08 28.75
N PRO A 233 -8.69 6.35 29.71
CA PRO A 233 -9.94 6.74 30.35
C PRO A 233 -9.90 8.12 31.02
N GLU A 234 -8.73 8.58 31.44
CA GLU A 234 -8.53 9.87 32.13
C GLU A 234 -8.33 11.05 31.16
N LYS A 235 -8.16 10.78 29.86
CA LYS A 235 -8.01 11.83 28.85
C LYS A 235 -9.31 12.02 28.09
N THR A 236 -9.86 13.24 28.17
CA THR A 236 -11.05 13.69 27.42
C THR A 236 -10.83 13.86 25.92
N ASP A 237 -9.69 13.41 25.37
CA ASP A 237 -9.42 13.47 23.93
C ASP A 237 -10.39 12.54 23.19
N THR A 238 -11.43 13.11 22.62
CA THR A 238 -12.29 12.42 21.66
C THR A 238 -11.45 12.04 20.46
N LEU A 239 -11.24 10.74 20.28
CA LEU A 239 -10.64 10.15 19.10
C LEU A 239 -11.54 10.44 17.89
N THR A 240 -11.43 11.60 17.27
CA THR A 240 -12.02 11.83 15.95
C THR A 240 -11.12 11.19 14.89
N GLN A 241 -11.74 10.55 13.91
CA GLN A 241 -11.07 9.92 12.76
C GLN A 241 -10.19 10.93 11.99
N ASP A 242 -10.54 12.22 12.06
CA ASP A 242 -9.80 13.36 11.52
C ASP A 242 -8.39 13.56 12.12
N SER A 243 -8.07 12.89 13.23
CA SER A 243 -6.76 12.99 13.89
C SER A 243 -5.70 12.02 13.35
N ILE A 244 -6.05 11.16 12.37
CA ILE A 244 -5.12 10.18 11.80
C ILE A 244 -4.23 10.88 10.77
N SER A 245 -2.92 10.86 11.01
CA SER A 245 -1.95 11.43 10.08
C SER A 245 -2.07 10.80 8.70
N PRO A 246 -2.04 11.59 7.60
CA PRO A 246 -2.27 11.05 6.26
C PRO A 246 -1.30 9.94 5.85
N VAL A 247 -0.07 9.95 6.37
CA VAL A 247 0.89 8.87 6.11
C VAL A 247 0.47 7.51 6.68
N LEU A 248 -0.56 7.46 7.52
CA LEU A 248 -1.09 6.22 8.09
C LEU A 248 -2.28 5.63 7.29
N TYR A 249 -2.79 6.28 6.25
CA TYR A 249 -3.97 5.78 5.52
C TYR A 249 -3.81 4.41 4.87
N TYR A 250 -2.57 4.05 4.55
CA TYR A 250 -2.17 2.77 3.98
C TYR A 250 -1.72 1.74 5.01
N ARG A 251 -1.84 2.07 6.30
CA ARG A 251 -1.35 1.26 7.41
C ARG A 251 -2.49 0.94 8.35
N GLN A 252 -2.43 -0.24 8.98
CA GLN A 252 -3.42 -0.61 9.97
C GLN A 252 -3.21 0.23 11.23
N THR A 253 -4.22 1.03 11.56
CA THR A 253 -4.31 1.77 12.81
C THR A 253 -5.43 1.19 13.65
N GLU A 254 -5.15 0.84 14.90
CA GLU A 254 -6.16 0.32 15.83
C GLU A 254 -6.20 1.15 17.11
N GLY A 255 -7.39 1.38 17.63
CA GLY A 255 -7.57 1.74 19.03
C GLY A 255 -7.58 0.47 19.89
N PHE A 256 -7.06 0.54 21.11
CA PHE A 256 -7.24 -0.52 22.10
C PHE A 256 -7.52 0.04 23.49
N GLU A 257 -8.28 -0.73 24.26
CA GLU A 257 -8.61 -0.47 25.66
C GLU A 257 -7.97 -1.53 26.55
N GLY A 258 -7.74 -1.18 27.83
CA GLY A 258 -7.13 -2.10 28.80
C GLY A 258 -5.61 -2.20 28.69
N LEU A 259 -5.07 -3.34 29.13
CA LEU A 259 -3.62 -3.54 29.18
C LEU A 259 -3.05 -3.83 27.78
N LEU A 260 -1.95 -3.16 27.44
CA LEU A 260 -1.22 -3.42 26.20
C LEU A 260 -0.80 -4.89 26.07
N THR A 261 -0.45 -5.56 27.18
CA THR A 261 -0.10 -6.99 27.19
C THR A 261 -1.25 -7.89 26.73
N ASP A 262 -2.48 -7.55 27.08
CA ASP A 262 -3.68 -8.31 26.67
C ASP A 262 -3.95 -8.07 25.19
N TYR A 263 -3.84 -6.81 24.75
CA TYR A 263 -3.94 -6.44 23.34
C TYR A 263 -2.91 -7.18 22.48
N LEU A 264 -1.64 -7.24 22.90
CA LEU A 264 -0.59 -8.01 22.21
C LEU A 264 -0.96 -9.50 22.14
N THR A 265 -1.40 -10.07 23.26
CA THR A 265 -1.77 -11.49 23.36
C THR A 265 -2.94 -11.84 22.43
N SER A 266 -3.91 -10.94 22.27
CA SER A 266 -5.05 -11.13 21.34
C SER A 266 -4.65 -11.31 19.87
N LYS A 267 -3.40 -11.00 19.49
CA LYS A 267 -2.89 -11.13 18.12
C LYS A 267 -2.02 -12.37 17.91
N GLU A 268 -1.59 -13.05 18.98
CA GLU A 268 -0.65 -14.18 18.92
C GLU A 268 -1.27 -15.46 18.33
N ASP A 269 -2.60 -15.55 18.31
CA ASP A 269 -3.31 -16.67 17.69
C ASP A 269 -2.96 -16.80 16.20
N TYR A 270 -2.72 -15.69 15.51
CA TYR A 270 -2.55 -15.65 14.06
C TYR A 270 -1.21 -15.07 13.58
N ALA A 271 -0.40 -14.49 14.47
CA ALA A 271 0.86 -13.83 14.11
C ALA A 271 1.97 -14.06 15.13
N ASP A 272 3.23 -13.84 14.72
CA ASP A 272 4.34 -13.68 15.63
C ASP A 272 4.46 -12.20 16.05
N VAL A 273 4.05 -11.89 17.27
CA VAL A 273 3.86 -10.51 17.74
C VAL A 273 5.10 -10.01 18.48
N THR A 274 5.57 -8.81 18.11
CA THR A 274 6.65 -8.10 18.81
C THR A 274 6.23 -6.68 19.14
N LEU A 275 6.45 -6.27 20.38
CA LEU A 275 6.27 -4.88 20.80
C LEU A 275 7.37 -4.00 20.21
N VAL A 276 6.99 -2.97 19.48
CA VAL A 276 7.88 -1.96 18.89
C VAL A 276 7.88 -0.71 19.76
N ARG A 277 9.07 -0.24 20.15
CA ARG A 277 9.24 1.02 20.87
C ARG A 277 10.30 1.89 20.19
N GLY A 278 10.13 3.21 20.27
CA GLY A 278 11.11 4.19 19.79
C GLY A 278 11.91 4.76 20.95
N LEU A 279 13.21 4.96 20.75
CA LEU A 279 14.11 5.61 21.72
C LEU A 279 14.68 6.89 21.08
N ARG A 280 14.41 8.06 21.67
CA ARG A 280 15.01 9.31 21.20
C ARG A 280 16.34 9.58 21.87
N ASN A 281 16.48 9.26 23.16
CA ASN A 281 17.72 9.51 23.90
C ASN A 281 17.87 8.48 25.04
N GLY A 282 18.93 8.65 25.86
CA GLY A 282 19.18 7.78 27.01
C GLY A 282 18.11 7.83 28.11
N ASP A 283 17.43 8.97 28.28
CA ASP A 283 16.37 9.14 29.29
C ASP A 283 15.12 8.33 28.93
N ASP A 284 14.74 8.31 27.65
CA ASP A 284 13.65 7.47 27.16
C ASP A 284 13.91 5.99 27.48
N LEU A 285 15.14 5.51 27.31
CA LEU A 285 15.48 4.10 27.57
C LEU A 285 15.23 3.72 29.03
N ALA A 286 15.66 4.54 29.99
CA ALA A 286 15.47 4.24 31.41
C ALA A 286 13.98 4.14 31.79
N TYR A 287 13.14 5.06 31.27
CA TYR A 287 11.70 5.04 31.46
C TYR A 287 11.05 3.79 30.82
N GLU A 288 11.41 3.49 29.58
CA GLU A 288 10.88 2.35 28.83
C GLU A 288 11.28 1.01 29.47
N MET A 289 12.51 0.88 29.97
CA MET A 289 12.97 -0.34 30.66
C MET A 289 12.16 -0.61 31.93
N ASN A 290 11.79 0.43 32.67
CA ASN A 290 10.96 0.28 33.87
C ASN A 290 9.56 -0.24 33.51
N GLN A 291 8.89 0.38 32.53
CA GLN A 291 7.59 -0.13 32.05
C GLN A 291 7.68 -1.55 31.49
N LEU A 292 8.75 -1.85 30.76
CA LEU A 292 8.98 -3.17 30.19
C LEU A 292 9.10 -4.25 31.26
N GLN A 293 9.66 -3.94 32.42
CA GLN A 293 9.73 -4.89 33.53
C GLN A 293 8.33 -5.28 34.02
N PHE A 294 7.45 -4.31 34.27
CA PHE A 294 6.06 -4.60 34.64
C PHE A 294 5.35 -5.44 33.57
N MET A 295 5.53 -5.10 32.29
CA MET A 295 4.94 -5.88 31.20
C MET A 295 5.49 -7.31 31.11
N ARG A 296 6.77 -7.53 31.44
CA ARG A 296 7.37 -8.86 31.50
C ARG A 296 6.88 -9.67 32.70
N ASP A 297 6.59 -9.03 33.82
CA ASP A 297 5.98 -9.69 34.98
C ASP A 297 4.57 -10.21 34.62
N MET A 298 3.81 -9.44 33.83
CA MET A 298 2.50 -9.83 33.31
C MET A 298 2.58 -10.84 32.15
N LYS A 299 3.57 -10.67 31.25
CA LYS A 299 3.78 -11.50 30.06
C LYS A 299 5.26 -11.87 29.91
N ARG A 300 5.63 -13.02 30.49
CA ARG A 300 7.04 -13.48 30.55
C ARG A 300 7.73 -13.63 29.20
N ASN A 301 6.99 -14.00 28.15
CA ASN A 301 7.52 -14.21 26.80
C ASN A 301 7.34 -12.98 25.88
N LEU A 302 7.21 -11.78 26.46
CA LEU A 302 7.05 -10.54 25.70
C LEU A 302 8.30 -10.27 24.84
N LYS A 303 8.13 -10.35 23.51
CA LYS A 303 9.13 -9.89 22.54
C LYS A 303 9.05 -8.37 22.44
N THR A 304 10.19 -7.70 22.55
CA THR A 304 10.27 -6.23 22.43
C THR A 304 11.49 -5.86 21.61
N VAL A 305 11.31 -4.92 20.70
CA VAL A 305 12.39 -4.31 19.93
C VAL A 305 12.35 -2.79 20.11
N PHE A 306 13.53 -2.21 20.24
CA PHE A 306 13.72 -0.77 20.29
C PHE A 306 14.36 -0.30 18.99
N PHE A 307 13.77 0.71 18.36
CA PHE A 307 14.40 1.43 17.27
C PHE A 307 14.86 2.78 17.78
N HIS A 308 16.08 3.15 17.42
CA HIS A 308 16.59 4.48 17.70
C HIS A 308 16.01 5.48 16.69
N CYS A 309 15.52 6.61 17.18
CA CYS A 309 15.10 7.74 16.36
C CYS A 309 16.34 8.37 15.72
N ASP A 310 16.27 8.80 14.46
CA ASP A 310 17.40 9.53 13.88
C ASP A 310 17.60 10.87 14.59
N VAL A 311 18.87 11.28 14.74
CA VAL A 311 19.30 12.47 15.49
C VAL A 311 18.52 13.72 15.09
N GLU A 312 18.22 13.88 13.80
CA GLU A 312 17.45 15.01 13.26
C GLU A 312 16.01 15.10 13.82
N TYR A 313 15.45 14.04 14.38
CA TYR A 313 14.09 14.01 14.92
C TYR A 313 14.02 13.85 16.44
N GLU A 314 15.15 13.66 17.14
CA GLU A 314 15.17 13.39 18.60
C GLU A 314 14.53 14.50 19.44
N HIS A 315 14.69 15.75 19.00
CA HIS A 315 14.14 16.93 19.67
C HIS A 315 12.61 17.06 19.53
N ILE A 316 11.99 16.27 18.65
CA ILE A 316 10.55 16.33 18.36
C ILE A 316 9.80 15.48 19.38
N SER A 317 8.83 16.09 20.06
CA SER A 317 7.90 15.38 20.95
C SER A 317 6.49 15.91 20.79
N SER A 318 5.50 15.03 20.89
CA SER A 318 4.09 15.42 20.90
C SER A 318 3.78 16.53 21.91
N SER A 319 4.39 16.51 23.11
CA SER A 319 4.22 17.56 24.12
C SER A 319 4.81 18.91 23.69
N ALA A 320 6.00 18.91 23.09
CA ALA A 320 6.61 20.13 22.54
C ALA A 320 5.77 20.70 21.39
N LEU A 321 5.28 19.85 20.49
CA LEU A 321 4.44 20.27 19.37
C LEU A 321 3.11 20.88 19.83
N ARG A 322 2.44 20.28 20.82
CA ARG A 322 1.23 20.86 21.42
C ARG A 322 1.50 22.21 22.09
N ASN A 323 2.68 22.41 22.67
CA ASN A 323 3.06 23.71 23.24
C ASN A 323 3.34 24.76 22.15
N LEU A 324 4.03 24.39 21.07
CA LEU A 324 4.25 25.27 19.91
C LEU A 324 2.92 25.71 19.29
N GLU A 325 1.99 24.79 19.11
CA GLU A 325 0.67 25.09 18.52
C GLU A 325 -0.17 26.02 19.39
N LYS A 326 -0.02 25.96 20.72
CA LYS A 326 -0.66 26.90 21.65
C LYS A 326 -0.09 28.32 21.55
N ILE A 327 1.18 28.47 21.15
CA ILE A 327 1.82 29.78 20.96
C ILE A 327 1.38 30.40 19.64
N GLY A 328 1.32 29.60 18.57
CA GLY A 328 0.89 30.05 17.26
C GLY A 328 0.37 28.91 16.41
N LYS A 329 -0.80 29.12 15.78
CA LYS A 329 -1.40 28.15 14.86
C LYS A 329 -0.45 27.86 13.69
N GLY A 330 -0.19 26.58 13.41
CA GLY A 330 0.69 26.10 12.34
C GLY A 330 2.18 26.00 12.73
N TYR A 331 2.56 26.37 13.95
CA TYR A 331 3.98 26.28 14.36
C TYR A 331 4.45 24.84 14.52
N SER A 332 3.53 23.90 14.73
CA SER A 332 3.85 22.47 14.77
C SER A 332 3.93 21.81 13.38
N THR A 333 3.37 22.44 12.34
CA THR A 333 3.24 21.86 10.98
C THR A 333 4.56 21.36 10.39
N PRO A 334 5.70 22.08 10.47
CA PRO A 334 6.97 21.61 9.90
C PRO A 334 7.48 20.28 10.49
N TYR A 335 6.96 19.84 11.63
CA TYR A 335 7.36 18.62 12.34
C TYR A 335 6.39 17.45 12.13
N LEU A 336 5.31 17.67 11.39
CA LEU A 336 4.38 16.62 10.99
C LEU A 336 4.86 15.97 9.69
N PRO A 337 4.63 14.66 9.49
CA PRO A 337 4.97 14.01 8.24
C PRO A 337 3.97 14.42 7.15
N GLU A 338 4.48 14.63 5.93
CA GLU A 338 3.67 14.97 4.76
C GLU A 338 3.53 13.73 3.86
N LEU A 339 2.35 13.54 3.26
CA LEU A 339 2.21 12.63 2.12
C LEU A 339 2.76 13.35 0.89
N THR A 340 3.78 12.77 0.26
CA THR A 340 4.45 13.36 -0.90
C THR A 340 3.67 13.20 -2.21
N VAL A 341 2.40 12.79 -2.18
CA VAL A 341 1.61 12.52 -3.39
C VAL A 341 0.43 13.50 -3.52
N PRO A 342 0.45 14.43 -4.49
CA PRO A 342 -0.56 15.46 -4.67
C PRO A 342 -1.99 14.96 -4.94
N HIS A 343 -2.15 13.85 -5.66
CA HIS A 343 -3.47 13.33 -6.05
C HIS A 343 -4.22 12.62 -4.93
N LEU A 344 -3.50 12.23 -3.88
CA LEU A 344 -4.09 11.59 -2.70
C LEU A 344 -4.94 12.57 -1.89
N ALA A 345 -4.54 13.84 -1.81
CA ALA A 345 -5.25 14.86 -1.03
C ALA A 345 -6.73 14.98 -1.41
N SER A 346 -7.06 14.93 -2.72
CA SER A 346 -8.45 14.98 -3.19
C SER A 346 -9.24 13.69 -2.91
N PHE A 347 -8.61 12.52 -2.94
CA PHE A 347 -9.29 11.24 -2.64
C PHE A 347 -9.44 10.98 -1.15
N ILE A 348 -8.55 11.55 -0.33
CA ILE A 348 -8.63 11.50 1.13
C ILE A 348 -9.91 12.21 1.60
N GLU A 349 -10.24 13.36 1.02
CA GLU A 349 -11.48 14.08 1.33
C GLU A 349 -12.74 13.19 1.13
N GLU A 350 -12.75 12.32 0.10
CA GLU A 350 -13.86 11.39 -0.15
C GLU A 350 -14.02 10.31 0.93
N ARG A 351 -12.91 9.78 1.50
CA ARG A 351 -12.95 8.74 2.55
C ARG A 351 -13.53 9.26 3.87
N PHE A 352 -13.48 10.57 4.11
CA PHE A 352 -13.90 11.21 5.37
C PHE A 352 -15.19 12.03 5.24
N MET A 353 -15.82 12.07 4.05
CA MET A 353 -17.14 12.68 3.82
C MET A 353 -18.30 11.68 3.69
N THR A 354 -18.03 10.39 3.87
CA THR A 354 -19.02 9.30 4.00
C THR A 354 -18.85 8.60 5.33
#